data_AF-A0A8T3YT88-F1
#
_entry.id   AF-A0A8T3YT88-F1
#
_cell.length_a   1.000
_cell.length_b   1.000
_cell.length_c   1.000
_cell.angle_alpha   90.00
_cell.angle_beta   90.00
_cell.angle_gamma   90.00
#
_symmetry.space_group_name_H-M   'P 1'
#
loop_
_entity.id
_entity.type
_entity.pdbx_description
1 polymer ?
#
loop_
_entity_poly.entity_id
_entity_poly.type
_entity_poly.pdbx_seq_one_letter_code
_entity_poly.pdbx_strand_id
1 'polypeptide(L)' 'MARKVCKRCKIFVDGTECPLCKGDAFSTNWQGRLFIGDVNKSLVAKQIGVTAKGEYAIKVR' A
#
# COMPACT_ATOMS: atom_id res chain seq x y z
N MET A 1 7.97 -4.61 15.34
CA MET A 1 6.72 -5.14 14.74
C MET A 1 6.88 -5.13 13.23
N ALA A 2 6.70 -6.28 12.57
CA ALA A 2 6.79 -6.37 11.12
C ALA A 2 5.55 -5.72 10.50
N ARG A 3 5.75 -4.65 9.72
CA ARG A 3 4.65 -3.98 9.03
C ARG A 3 4.10 -4.89 7.94
N LYS A 4 2.79 -5.15 7.98
CA LYS A 4 2.10 -5.97 6.98
C LYS A 4 1.74 -5.10 5.79
N VAL A 5 1.85 -5.68 4.61
CA VAL A 5 1.51 -5.03 3.35
C VAL A 5 0.51 -5.91 2.61
N CYS A 6 -0.56 -5.31 2.11
CA CYS A 6 -1.53 -6.02 1.30
C CYS A 6 -0.89 -6.49 -0.02
N LYS A 7 -0.97 -7.79 -0.36
CA LYS A 7 -0.42 -8.31 -1.62
C LYS A 7 -1.11 -7.75 -2.87
N ARG A 8 -2.39 -7.36 -2.75
CA ARG A 8 -3.19 -6.79 -3.86
C ARG A 8 -2.97 -5.29 -4.01
N CYS A 9 -3.20 -4.53 -2.94
CA CYS A 9 -3.16 -3.07 -2.99
C CYS A 9 -1.78 -2.48 -2.71
N LYS A 10 -0.84 -3.30 -2.21
CA LYS A 10 0.49 -2.88 -1.75
C LYS A 10 0.49 -1.81 -0.66
N ILE A 11 -0.66 -1.50 -0.07
CA ILE A 11 -0.76 -0.57 1.05
C ILE A 11 -0.28 -1.23 2.34
N PHE A 12 0.35 -0.45 3.20
CA PHE A 12 0.64 -0.86 4.57
C PHE A 12 -0.64 -0.93 5.39
N VAL A 13 -0.79 -2.02 6.13
CA VAL A 13 -1.97 -2.32 6.93
C VAL A 13 -1.52 -2.74 8.32
N ASP A 14 -2.04 -2.08 9.36
CA ASP A 14 -1.77 -2.43 10.75
C ASP A 14 -2.87 -3.31 11.37
N GLY A 15 -4.01 -3.50 10.67
CA GLY A 15 -5.14 -4.32 11.11
C GLY A 15 -5.19 -5.74 10.54
N THR A 16 -6.33 -6.40 10.73
CA THR A 16 -6.68 -7.71 10.19
C THR A 16 -7.27 -7.65 8.78
N GLU A 17 -7.69 -6.48 8.31
CA GLU A 17 -8.31 -6.30 7.00
C GLU A 17 -7.71 -5.09 6.27
N CYS A 18 -7.59 -5.21 4.94
CA CYS A 18 -7.11 -4.12 4.11
C CYS A 18 -8.19 -3.04 3.97
N PRO A 19 -7.90 -1.76 4.30
CA PRO A 19 -8.89 -0.69 4.20
C PRO A 19 -9.30 -0.36 2.75
N LEU A 20 -8.53 -0.80 1.75
CA LEU A 20 -8.80 -0.51 0.34
C LEU A 20 -9.55 -1.63 -0.38
N CYS A 21 -9.08 -2.88 -0.26
CA CYS A 21 -9.70 -4.02 -0.94
C CYS A 21 -10.48 -4.96 -0.03
N LYS A 22 -10.50 -4.72 1.28
CA LYS A 22 -11.10 -5.60 2.30
C LYS A 22 -10.57 -7.03 2.28
N GLY A 23 -9.40 -7.23 1.66
CA GLY A 23 -8.72 -8.51 1.65
C GLY A 23 -7.91 -8.75 2.92
N ASP A 24 -7.61 -10.02 3.16
CA ASP A 24 -6.84 -10.58 4.26
C ASP A 24 -5.45 -11.11 3.83
N ALA A 25 -5.15 -11.02 2.52
CA ALA A 25 -3.87 -11.44 1.95
C ALA A 25 -2.75 -10.42 2.21
N PHE A 26 -1.99 -10.62 3.28
CA PHE A 26 -0.85 -9.78 3.66
C PHE A 26 0.51 -10.47 3.47
N SER A 27 1.54 -9.66 3.32
CA SER A 27 2.94 -10.07 3.38
C SER A 27 3.74 -9.15 4.27
N THR A 28 4.75 -9.71 4.93
CA THR A 28 5.79 -8.96 5.66
C THR A 28 7.05 -8.77 4.81
N ASN A 29 7.17 -9.48 3.68
CA ASN A 29 8.31 -9.36 2.77
C ASN A 29 7.97 -8.39 1.64
N TRP A 30 8.48 -7.17 1.76
CA TRP A 30 8.29 -6.11 0.79
C TRP A 30 9.58 -5.31 0.62
N GLN A 31 9.72 -4.65 -0.52
CA GLN A 31 10.86 -3.82 -0.86
C GLN A 31 10.40 -2.50 -1.48
N GLY A 32 11.07 -1.41 -1.06
CA GLY A 32 10.74 -0.04 -1.45
C GLY A 32 9.49 0.47 -0.73
N ARG A 33 9.59 1.65 -0.12
CA ARG A 33 8.48 2.33 0.57
C ARG A 33 8.16 3.63 -0.16
N LEU A 34 6.88 3.86 -0.39
CA LEU A 34 6.33 5.04 -1.00
C LEU A 34 5.32 5.65 -0.04
N PHE A 35 5.41 6.94 0.22
CA PHE A 35 4.37 7.67 0.96
C PHE A 35 3.67 8.64 0.02
N ILE A 36 2.35 8.54 -0.05
CA ILE A 36 1.52 9.40 -0.88
C ILE A 36 0.75 10.32 0.04
N GLY A 37 1.20 11.58 0.09
CA GLY A 37 0.51 12.63 0.84
C GLY A 37 -0.76 13.11 0.15
N ASP A 38 -0.67 13.45 -1.14
CA ASP A 38 -1.78 13.95 -1.95
C ASP A 38 -1.87 13.18 -3.28
N VAL A 39 -2.96 12.45 -3.46
CA VAL A 39 -3.21 11.63 -4.64
C VAL A 39 -3.51 12.48 -5.88
N ASN A 40 -4.17 13.63 -5.71
CA ASN A 40 -4.62 14.46 -6.84
C ASN A 40 -3.45 15.18 -7.51
N LYS A 41 -2.48 15.62 -6.69
CA LYS A 41 -1.28 16.33 -7.14
C LYS A 41 -0.09 15.40 -7.44
N SER A 42 -0.11 14.16 -6.95
CA SER A 42 0.99 13.22 -7.17
C SER A 42 0.90 12.51 -8.51
N LEU A 43 1.88 12.78 -9.38
CA LEU A 43 2.05 12.07 -10.65
C LEU A 43 2.35 10.58 -10.41
N VAL A 44 3.12 10.27 -9.35
CA VAL A 44 3.43 8.90 -8.94
C VAL A 44 2.16 8.14 -8.58
N ALA A 45 1.24 8.77 -7.83
CA ALA A 45 -0.02 8.15 -7.45
C ALA A 45 -0.88 7.79 -8.67
N LYS A 46 -0.95 8.69 -9.66
CA LYS A 46 -1.64 8.45 -10.94
C LYS A 46 -0.99 7.31 -11.73
N GLN A 47 0.35 7.29 -11.79
CA GLN A 47 1.09 6.29 -12.55
C GLN A 47 0.93 4.87 -11.99
N ILE A 48 0.84 4.73 -10.67
CA ILE A 48 0.62 3.42 -10.02
C ILE A 48 -0.87 3.12 -9.78
N GLY A 49 -1.78 4.00 -10.20
CA GLY A 49 -3.23 3.79 -10.13
C GLY A 49 -3.81 3.76 -8.71
N VAL A 50 -3.16 4.40 -7.74
CA VAL A 50 -3.69 4.48 -6.37
C VAL A 50 -4.53 5.72 -6.18
N THR A 51 -5.68 5.54 -5.54
CA THR A 51 -6.70 6.58 -5.31
C THR A 51 -6.76 7.06 -3.87
N ALA A 52 -5.96 6.46 -2.98
CA ALA A 52 -5.95 6.78 -1.56
C ALA A 52 -4.57 7.26 -1.10
N LYS A 53 -4.57 8.19 -0.14
CA LYS A 53 -3.36 8.62 0.55
C LYS A 53 -2.93 7.53 1.53
N GLY A 54 -1.63 7.38 1.71
CA GLY A 54 -1.09 6.37 2.62
C GLY A 54 0.31 5.90 2.24
N GLU A 55 0.77 4.92 3.00
CA GLU A 55 2.03 4.24 2.75
C GLU A 55 1.80 3.03 1.87
N TYR A 56 2.61 2.89 0.83
CA TYR A 56 2.60 1.79 -0.11
C TYR A 56 3.99 1.16 -0.24
N ALA A 57 4.04 -0.12 -0.55
CA ALA A 57 5.25 -0.80 -0.96
C ALA A 57 5.34 -0.88 -2.49
N ILE A 58 6.55 -0.81 -3.04
CA ILE A 58 6.75 -0.92 -4.49
C ILE A 58 6.64 -2.39 -4.91
N LYS A 59 7.32 -3.27 -4.18
CA LYS A 59 7.38 -4.71 -4.42
C LYS A 59 6.96 -5.47 -3.17
N VAL A 60 6.11 -6.47 -3.34
CA VAL A 60 5.63 -7.36 -2.28
C VAL A 60 5.84 -8.79 -2.76
N ARG A 61 6.38 -9.67 -1.91
CA ARG A 61 6.52 -11.11 -2.19
C ARG A 61 5.47 -11.93 -1.45
#